data_AF-N6TMS2-F1
#
_entry.id   AF-N6TMS2-F1
#
_cell.length_a   1.000
_cell.length_b   1.000
_cell.length_c   1.000
_cell.angle_alpha   90.00
_cell.angle_beta   90.00
_cell.angle_gamma   90.00
#
_symmetry.space_group_name_H-M   'P 1'
#
loop_
_entity.id
_entity.type
_entity.pdbx_description
1 polymer ?
#
loop_
_entity_poly.entity_id
_entity_poly.type
_entity_poly.pdbx_seq_one_letter_code
_entity_poly.pdbx_strand_id
1 'polypeptide(L)'
;MLCGGISVIFFYVLPVTVLSGHRVDVDKGLVRQWAPLVWLSPEEKFMPSNVEEFLVNTNIADEHGSVLTGSKSPARFFQYNSKKVFLVPKRSLDSLKENYTSFLYGKSPKSYPPVPIYAVVTYCSNPASSEFPPDLLPTFHVTYWMFYPFNEGKDSCFLGKVPAPLIFSKCFGHYRKLGNHFGDWEHMSLSFSGHPYPDQLFLSVHDAGAYYAYQRNTNTFRFQAKMERKGVAQVPSYPEFIRLQAEGSHGLWSTPGDHEFIRVPKITDRTGFGAPWKTWGSIVFYHIGRSEMPAWMSFKGKWGNPKTKCILLKKFGLCEYTEGPRGLLRETNDFYC
;
A
#
# COMPACT_ATOMS: atom_id res chain seq x y z
N MET A 1 -2.53 24.49 -4.30
CA MET A 1 -1.37 23.62 -4.00
C MET A 1 -1.94 22.49 -3.16
N LEU A 2 -2.01 21.28 -3.72
CA LEU A 2 -2.83 20.18 -3.17
C LEU A 2 -1.90 19.05 -2.73
N CYS A 3 -1.61 18.93 -1.44
CA CYS A 3 -0.71 17.88 -0.94
C CYS A 3 -1.52 16.60 -0.63
N GLY A 4 -1.39 15.60 -1.50
CA GLY A 4 -1.52 14.18 -1.20
C GLY A 4 -0.26 13.50 -1.77
N GLY A 5 0.50 12.78 -0.94
CA GLY A 5 1.89 12.41 -1.24
C GLY A 5 2.02 11.14 -2.10
N ILE A 6 2.47 11.31 -3.36
CA ILE A 6 2.58 10.22 -4.35
C ILE A 6 3.94 10.25 -5.12
N SER A 7 4.60 9.14 -5.52
CA SER A 7 5.54 8.34 -4.67
C SER A 7 6.20 7.06 -5.34
N VAL A 8 6.64 7.08 -6.63
CA VAL A 8 6.90 5.93 -7.61
C VAL A 8 7.14 4.48 -7.19
N ILE A 9 6.83 3.55 -8.11
CA ILE A 9 7.48 2.23 -8.20
C ILE A 9 8.21 2.01 -9.54
N PHE A 10 9.51 1.74 -9.45
CA PHE A 10 10.29 1.06 -10.48
C PHE A 10 10.72 -0.32 -10.00
N PHE A 11 11.34 -1.07 -10.90
CA PHE A 11 12.15 -2.23 -10.55
C PHE A 11 13.61 -1.89 -10.87
N TYR A 12 14.54 -2.42 -10.09
CA TYR A 12 15.97 -2.33 -10.37
C TYR A 12 16.56 -3.73 -10.32
N VAL A 13 16.58 -4.39 -11.48
CA VAL A 13 16.99 -5.79 -11.60
C VAL A 13 18.49 -5.91 -11.32
N LEU A 14 18.82 -6.35 -10.10
CA LEU A 14 20.19 -6.68 -9.72
C LEU A 14 20.68 -7.90 -10.52
N PRO A 15 21.97 -7.98 -10.91
CA PRO A 15 22.53 -9.23 -11.43
C PRO A 15 22.55 -10.29 -10.32
N VAL A 16 22.21 -11.53 -10.67
CA VAL A 16 22.16 -12.66 -9.72
C VAL A 16 23.09 -13.78 -10.19
N THR A 17 24.04 -14.14 -9.34
CA THR A 17 24.69 -15.46 -9.37
C THR A 17 23.82 -16.43 -8.59
N VAL A 18 23.13 -17.34 -9.28
CA VAL A 18 22.41 -18.45 -8.63
C VAL A 18 23.44 -19.48 -8.19
N LEU A 19 23.94 -19.34 -6.96
CA LEU A 19 24.68 -20.39 -6.29
C LEU A 19 23.70 -21.48 -5.83
N SER A 20 24.06 -22.74 -6.05
CA SER A 20 23.27 -23.90 -5.66
C SER A 20 22.91 -23.85 -4.16
N GLY A 21 21.60 -23.90 -3.86
CA GLY A 21 21.07 -23.71 -2.50
C GLY A 21 19.58 -24.06 -2.41
N HIS A 22 19.04 -24.07 -1.19
CA HIS A 22 17.66 -24.50 -0.96
C HIS A 22 16.62 -23.60 -1.65
N ARG A 23 15.45 -24.18 -1.99
CA ARG A 23 14.33 -23.48 -2.66
C ARG A 23 13.88 -22.19 -1.96
N VAL A 24 14.11 -22.07 -0.65
CA VAL A 24 13.72 -20.94 0.22
C VAL A 24 14.80 -19.83 0.25
N ASP A 25 15.93 -20.00 -0.44
CA ASP A 25 16.95 -18.96 -0.60
C ASP A 25 17.02 -18.49 -2.06
N VAL A 26 16.76 -19.39 -3.01
CA VAL A 26 16.58 -19.06 -4.43
C VAL A 26 15.39 -18.10 -4.65
N ASP A 27 14.25 -18.35 -4.00
CA ASP A 27 13.08 -17.47 -4.13
C ASP A 27 13.27 -16.12 -3.42
N LYS A 28 13.91 -16.08 -2.23
CA LYS A 28 14.35 -14.83 -1.60
C LYS A 28 15.29 -14.03 -2.50
N GLY A 29 16.17 -14.71 -3.25
CA GLY A 29 17.03 -14.08 -4.27
C GLY A 29 16.21 -13.36 -5.33
N LEU A 30 15.26 -14.06 -5.97
CA LEU A 30 14.36 -13.48 -6.97
C LEU A 30 13.47 -12.37 -6.39
N VAL A 31 12.85 -12.60 -5.23
CA VAL A 31 12.00 -11.62 -4.55
C VAL A 31 12.80 -10.36 -4.14
N ARG A 32 14.08 -10.49 -3.78
CA ARG A 32 14.93 -9.33 -3.48
C ARG A 32 15.42 -8.62 -4.74
N GLN A 33 15.68 -9.35 -5.83
CA GLN A 33 16.04 -8.82 -7.15
C GLN A 33 14.88 -8.03 -7.79
N TRP A 34 13.65 -8.51 -7.60
CA TRP A 34 12.42 -7.94 -8.15
C TRP A 34 11.63 -7.09 -7.16
N ALA A 35 12.23 -6.72 -6.02
CA ALA A 35 11.65 -5.79 -5.07
C ALA A 35 11.66 -4.34 -5.63
N PRO A 36 10.61 -3.55 -5.38
CA PRO A 36 10.45 -2.26 -6.03
C PRO A 36 11.43 -1.18 -5.53
N LEU A 37 11.90 -0.33 -6.44
CA LEU A 37 12.51 0.96 -6.12
C LEU A 37 11.37 1.98 -5.93
N VAL A 38 11.15 2.41 -4.69
CA VAL A 38 9.99 3.22 -4.30
C VAL A 38 10.41 4.70 -4.13
N TRP A 39 9.90 5.67 -4.89
CA TRP A 39 10.36 7.08 -4.81
C TRP A 39 9.32 8.00 -4.20
N LEU A 40 9.33 8.18 -2.88
CA LEU A 40 8.37 9.03 -2.15
C LEU A 40 8.27 10.44 -2.74
N SER A 41 7.10 11.06 -2.65
CA SER A 41 6.83 12.39 -3.21
C SER A 41 7.77 13.49 -2.69
N PRO A 42 8.09 14.53 -3.49
CA PRO A 42 8.83 15.70 -3.00
C PRO A 42 8.08 16.46 -1.90
N GLU A 43 6.75 16.46 -1.94
CA GLU A 43 5.87 17.07 -0.94
C GLU A 43 5.39 16.06 0.13
N GLU A 44 5.99 14.86 0.21
CA GLU A 44 5.59 13.84 1.19
C GLU A 44 5.87 14.31 2.62
N LYS A 45 4.91 14.06 3.51
CA LYS A 45 4.98 14.34 4.95
C LYS A 45 4.83 13.06 5.76
N PHE A 46 3.96 12.15 5.33
CA PHE A 46 3.61 10.95 6.06
C PHE A 46 4.41 9.79 5.46
N MET A 47 5.67 9.71 5.90
CA MET A 47 6.64 8.72 5.42
C MET A 47 6.21 7.30 5.81
N PRO A 48 6.72 6.25 5.14
CA PRO A 48 6.42 4.87 5.52
C PRO A 48 6.95 4.53 6.92
N SER A 49 6.47 3.44 7.50
CA SER A 49 6.98 2.92 8.78
C SER A 49 6.86 1.40 8.88
N ASN A 50 7.37 0.86 9.98
CA ASN A 50 7.15 -0.53 10.39
C ASN A 50 5.81 -0.66 11.16
N VAL A 51 5.22 -1.84 11.07
CA VAL A 51 3.98 -2.22 11.73
C VAL A 51 4.12 -2.23 13.24
N GLU A 52 5.25 -2.71 13.76
CA GLU A 52 5.49 -2.91 15.18
C GLU A 52 5.37 -1.59 15.97
N GLU A 53 5.99 -0.53 15.48
CA GLU A 53 5.94 0.84 16.01
C GLU A 53 4.55 1.47 15.92
N PHE A 54 3.82 1.23 14.82
CA PHE A 54 2.44 1.66 14.68
C PHE A 54 1.55 0.98 15.72
N LEU A 55 1.62 -0.36 15.83
CA LEU A 55 0.80 -1.15 16.75
C LEU A 55 1.04 -0.80 18.22
N VAL A 56 2.29 -0.55 18.61
CA VAL A 56 2.65 -0.03 19.95
C VAL A 56 1.95 1.30 20.27
N ASN A 57 1.59 2.09 19.25
CA ASN A 57 0.85 3.34 19.39
C ASN A 57 -0.67 3.23 19.13
N THR A 58 -1.21 2.01 18.95
CA THR A 58 -2.66 1.77 18.73
C THR A 58 -3.39 1.19 19.95
N ASN A 59 -4.71 1.42 20.00
CA ASN A 59 -5.68 0.62 20.75
C ASN A 59 -6.66 -0.05 19.76
N ILE A 60 -7.42 -1.04 20.23
CA ILE A 60 -8.53 -1.63 19.46
C ILE A 60 -9.84 -1.00 19.93
N ALA A 61 -10.66 -0.54 18.99
CA ALA A 61 -11.96 0.08 19.21
C ALA A 61 -13.10 -0.64 18.48
N ASP A 62 -14.33 -0.33 18.86
CA ASP A 62 -15.56 -0.76 18.19
C ASP A 62 -15.90 0.10 16.95
N GLU A 63 -17.07 -0.15 16.35
CA GLU A 63 -17.55 0.58 15.17
C GLU A 63 -17.97 2.04 15.43
N HIS A 64 -17.99 2.48 16.69
CA HIS A 64 -18.20 3.87 17.11
C HIS A 64 -16.88 4.59 17.44
N GLY A 65 -15.75 3.87 17.51
CA GLY A 65 -14.44 4.39 17.93
C GLY A 65 -14.18 4.30 19.43
N SER A 66 -15.06 3.63 20.19
CA SER A 66 -14.89 3.40 21.62
C SER A 66 -13.85 2.30 21.89
N VAL A 67 -12.79 2.64 22.63
CA VAL A 67 -11.69 1.71 22.94
C VAL A 67 -12.18 0.53 23.79
N LEU A 68 -11.87 -0.68 23.36
CA LEU A 68 -12.30 -1.92 24.02
C LEU A 68 -11.46 -2.21 25.27
N THR A 69 -12.12 -2.65 26.33
CA THR A 69 -11.47 -3.03 27.60
C THR A 69 -10.42 -4.13 27.37
N GLY A 70 -9.20 -3.89 27.83
CA GLY A 70 -8.08 -4.84 27.68
C GLY A 70 -7.31 -4.76 26.36
N SER A 71 -7.67 -3.88 25.42
CA SER A 71 -7.03 -3.73 24.10
C SER A 71 -5.59 -3.19 24.07
N LYS A 72 -4.93 -3.04 25.23
CA LYS A 72 -3.64 -2.33 25.37
C LYS A 72 -2.41 -3.07 24.80
N SER A 73 -2.57 -4.29 24.27
CA SER A 73 -1.47 -5.10 23.74
C SER A 73 -1.82 -5.79 22.40
N PRO A 74 -1.00 -5.60 21.34
CA PRO A 74 -1.10 -6.32 20.06
C PRO A 74 -1.11 -7.85 20.19
N ALA A 75 -0.53 -8.41 21.26
CA ALA A 75 -0.52 -9.84 21.53
C ALA A 75 -1.94 -10.45 21.67
N ARG A 76 -3.00 -9.64 21.81
CA ARG A 76 -4.38 -10.09 21.97
C ARG A 76 -5.23 -10.09 20.69
N PHE A 77 -4.68 -9.83 19.50
CA PHE A 77 -5.50 -9.77 18.26
C PHE A 77 -6.36 -11.00 18.00
N PHE A 78 -5.91 -12.20 18.40
CA PHE A 78 -6.69 -13.43 18.30
C PHE A 78 -8.04 -13.40 19.05
N GLN A 79 -8.16 -12.55 20.08
CA GLN A 79 -9.39 -12.36 20.87
C GLN A 79 -10.43 -11.52 20.11
N TYR A 80 -10.00 -10.74 19.11
CA TYR A 80 -10.83 -9.78 18.37
C TYR A 80 -11.06 -10.24 16.91
N ASN A 81 -11.56 -11.48 16.76
CA ASN A 81 -11.85 -12.15 15.49
C ASN A 81 -13.09 -11.56 14.75
N SER A 82 -13.11 -10.24 14.52
CA SER A 82 -14.25 -9.50 13.97
C SER A 82 -13.83 -8.51 12.89
N LYS A 83 -14.71 -8.32 11.88
CA LYS A 83 -14.56 -7.28 10.85
C LYS A 83 -15.06 -5.89 11.30
N LYS A 84 -15.66 -5.79 12.50
CA LYS A 84 -16.25 -4.57 13.09
C LYS A 84 -15.33 -3.85 14.11
N VAL A 85 -14.08 -4.29 14.28
CA VAL A 85 -13.11 -3.63 15.17
C VAL A 85 -12.08 -2.83 14.38
N PHE A 86 -11.57 -1.77 15.00
CA PHE A 86 -10.79 -0.70 14.37
C PHE A 86 -9.51 -0.43 15.18
N LEU A 87 -8.36 -0.32 14.52
CA LEU A 87 -7.12 0.15 15.14
C LEU A 87 -7.14 1.68 15.21
N VAL A 88 -7.23 2.24 16.41
CA VAL A 88 -7.27 3.69 16.65
C VAL A 88 -6.00 4.15 17.37
N PRO A 89 -5.52 5.39 17.16
CA PRO A 89 -4.33 5.87 17.85
C PRO A 89 -4.56 6.04 19.36
N LYS A 90 -3.49 5.90 20.16
CA LYS A 90 -3.53 6.15 21.62
C LYS A 90 -3.69 7.62 22.02
N ARG A 91 -3.52 8.55 21.07
CA ARG A 91 -3.73 10.01 21.19
C ARG A 91 -4.64 10.49 20.07
N SER A 92 -5.27 11.66 20.22
CA SER A 92 -6.04 12.26 19.12
C SER A 92 -5.16 12.51 17.89
N LEU A 93 -5.72 12.34 16.69
CA LEU A 93 -4.99 12.57 15.44
C LEU A 93 -4.51 14.02 15.32
N ASP A 94 -5.30 14.99 15.80
CA ASP A 94 -4.93 16.40 15.79
C ASP A 94 -3.66 16.64 16.63
N SER A 95 -3.59 16.09 17.85
CA SER A 95 -2.40 16.19 18.72
C SER A 95 -1.19 15.37 18.26
N LEU A 96 -1.40 14.43 17.32
CA LEU A 96 -0.31 13.74 16.62
C LEU A 96 0.17 14.55 15.41
N LYS A 97 -0.73 15.23 14.67
CA LYS A 97 -0.39 16.15 13.57
C LYS A 97 0.27 17.45 14.05
N GLU A 98 -0.06 17.94 15.24
CA GLU A 98 0.64 19.07 15.87
C GLU A 98 2.12 18.74 16.20
N ASN A 99 2.46 17.45 16.34
CA ASN A 99 3.82 17.01 16.63
C ASN A 99 4.44 16.25 15.44
N TYR A 100 5.25 16.96 14.65
CA TYR A 100 6.04 16.42 13.54
C TYR A 100 7.05 15.32 13.94
N THR A 101 7.34 15.12 15.23
CA THR A 101 8.17 13.99 15.72
C THR A 101 7.35 12.75 16.09
N SER A 102 6.02 12.80 15.93
CA SER A 102 5.16 11.65 16.26
C SER A 102 5.27 10.54 15.22
N PHE A 103 5.03 9.30 15.65
CA PHE A 103 5.03 8.11 14.79
C PHE A 103 4.07 8.21 13.59
N LEU A 104 3.11 9.14 13.62
CA LEU A 104 2.17 9.42 12.53
C LEU A 104 2.89 9.84 11.24
N TYR A 105 4.02 10.54 11.36
CA TYR A 105 4.85 11.01 10.23
C TYR A 105 5.80 9.94 9.68
N GLY A 106 5.86 8.75 10.29
CA GLY A 106 6.72 7.65 9.86
C GLY A 106 8.21 7.96 9.92
N LYS A 107 9.01 7.31 9.06
CA LYS A 107 10.47 7.45 8.99
C LYS A 107 10.94 7.57 7.55
N SER A 108 11.95 8.42 7.32
CA SER A 108 12.54 8.54 5.98
C SER A 108 13.16 7.21 5.54
N PRO A 109 12.99 6.77 4.28
CA PRO A 109 13.70 5.63 3.72
C PRO A 109 15.24 5.71 3.77
N LYS A 110 15.78 6.90 4.03
CA LYS A 110 17.22 7.16 4.20
C LYS A 110 17.68 7.05 5.66
N SER A 111 16.76 6.91 6.62
CA SER A 111 17.09 6.73 8.04
C SER A 111 17.65 5.33 8.33
N TYR A 112 18.41 5.22 9.42
CA TYR A 112 18.89 3.93 9.94
C TYR A 112 18.23 3.62 11.29
N PRO A 113 17.75 2.38 11.55
CA PRO A 113 17.66 1.27 10.60
C PRO A 113 16.65 1.55 9.45
N PRO A 114 16.85 0.96 8.26
CA PRO A 114 16.03 1.23 7.09
C PRO A 114 14.60 0.66 7.23
N VAL A 115 13.61 1.47 6.87
CA VAL A 115 12.18 1.10 6.92
C VAL A 115 11.93 -0.17 6.08
N PRO A 116 11.29 -1.21 6.65
CA PRO A 116 11.04 -2.47 5.95
C PRO A 116 9.82 -2.40 5.03
N ILE A 117 9.86 -3.19 3.96
CA ILE A 117 8.64 -3.70 3.30
C ILE A 117 8.38 -5.15 3.71
N TYR A 118 7.15 -5.61 3.54
CA TYR A 118 6.75 -6.98 3.86
C TYR A 118 6.44 -7.76 2.58
N ALA A 119 7.26 -8.76 2.24
CA ALA A 119 7.07 -9.61 1.07
C ALA A 119 6.33 -10.90 1.46
N VAL A 120 5.07 -11.01 1.04
CA VAL A 120 4.22 -12.19 1.28
C VAL A 120 4.32 -13.11 0.06
N VAL A 121 4.88 -14.31 0.24
CA VAL A 121 5.20 -15.27 -0.84
C VAL A 121 4.25 -16.47 -0.76
N THR A 122 3.58 -16.79 -1.87
CA THR A 122 2.63 -17.91 -1.99
C THR A 122 3.03 -18.79 -3.18
N TYR A 123 3.29 -20.08 -2.95
CA TYR A 123 3.69 -21.01 -4.00
C TYR A 123 2.48 -21.69 -4.64
N CYS A 124 2.51 -21.85 -5.97
CA CYS A 124 1.45 -22.55 -6.70
C CYS A 124 1.61 -24.08 -6.73
N SER A 125 2.68 -24.59 -6.12
CA SER A 125 2.85 -26.03 -5.90
C SER A 125 3.53 -26.25 -4.56
N ASN A 126 2.83 -26.93 -3.66
CA ASN A 126 3.45 -27.65 -2.56
C ASN A 126 4.37 -28.71 -3.18
N PRO A 127 5.70 -28.62 -3.01
CA PRO A 127 6.52 -29.78 -3.23
C PRO A 127 6.35 -30.73 -2.05
N ALA A 128 6.43 -32.04 -2.29
CA ALA A 128 6.67 -32.99 -1.20
C ALA A 128 8.14 -32.95 -0.74
N SER A 129 9.02 -32.28 -1.48
CA SER A 129 10.47 -32.20 -1.27
C SER A 129 10.97 -30.78 -0.99
N SER A 130 12.00 -30.66 -0.16
CA SER A 130 12.82 -29.44 -0.01
C SER A 130 13.74 -29.20 -1.22
N GLU A 131 13.85 -30.20 -2.10
CA GLU A 131 14.80 -30.29 -3.21
C GLU A 131 14.08 -30.33 -4.56
N PHE A 132 14.70 -29.71 -5.55
CA PHE A 132 14.34 -29.71 -6.97
C PHE A 132 15.61 -29.89 -7.80
N PRO A 133 15.50 -30.29 -9.09
CA PRO A 133 16.62 -30.16 -10.04
C PRO A 133 17.15 -28.71 -10.04
N PRO A 134 18.47 -28.48 -10.15
CA PRO A 134 19.06 -27.13 -10.07
C PRO A 134 18.47 -26.11 -11.04
N ASP A 135 18.00 -26.58 -12.20
CA ASP A 135 17.48 -25.75 -13.29
C ASP A 135 15.99 -25.40 -13.17
N LEU A 136 15.25 -25.99 -12.22
CA LEU A 136 13.79 -25.78 -12.08
C LEU A 136 13.46 -24.78 -10.97
N LEU A 137 13.26 -23.52 -11.37
CA LEU A 137 12.77 -22.48 -10.47
C LEU A 137 11.30 -22.71 -10.08
N PRO A 138 10.86 -22.24 -8.90
CA PRO A 138 9.51 -22.49 -8.41
C PRO A 138 8.46 -21.61 -9.11
N THR A 139 7.24 -22.14 -9.25
CA THR A 139 6.04 -21.33 -9.55
C THR A 139 5.49 -20.71 -8.27
N PHE A 140 5.38 -19.39 -8.23
CA PHE A 140 4.86 -18.64 -7.07
C PHE A 140 4.34 -17.26 -7.48
N HIS A 141 3.61 -16.62 -6.57
CA HIS A 141 3.39 -15.18 -6.59
C HIS A 141 3.85 -14.53 -5.29
N VAL A 142 4.26 -13.27 -5.37
CA VAL A 142 4.70 -12.47 -4.22
C VAL A 142 3.98 -11.14 -4.22
N THR A 143 3.52 -10.70 -3.05
CA THR A 143 2.97 -9.36 -2.84
C THR A 143 3.88 -8.58 -1.91
N TYR A 144 4.40 -7.44 -2.38
CA TYR A 144 5.17 -6.50 -1.57
C TYR A 144 4.21 -5.48 -0.96
N TRP A 145 4.18 -5.41 0.37
CA TRP A 145 3.35 -4.49 1.14
C TRP A 145 4.19 -3.37 1.77
N MET A 146 3.73 -2.14 1.62
CA MET A 146 4.33 -0.92 2.16
C MET A 146 3.33 -0.29 3.13
N PHE A 147 3.77 0.00 4.36
CA PHE A 147 2.92 0.53 5.42
C PHE A 147 3.16 2.01 5.66
N TYR A 148 2.08 2.78 5.78
CA TYR A 148 2.12 4.21 6.10
C TYR A 148 1.27 4.44 7.37
N PRO A 149 1.78 5.10 8.42
CA PRO A 149 1.02 5.33 9.66
C PRO A 149 -0.22 6.23 9.49
N PHE A 150 -0.28 7.01 8.41
CA PHE A 150 -1.38 7.90 8.09
C PHE A 150 -1.44 8.18 6.58
N ASN A 151 -2.64 8.19 6.01
CA ASN A 151 -2.91 8.73 4.69
C ASN A 151 -3.64 10.08 4.84
N GLU A 152 -3.08 11.14 4.26
CA GLU A 152 -3.68 12.47 4.32
C GLU A 152 -4.73 12.67 3.23
N GLY A 153 -5.94 13.05 3.68
CA GLY A 153 -7.04 13.36 2.79
C GLY A 153 -6.75 14.55 1.86
N LYS A 154 -7.36 14.51 0.68
CA LYS A 154 -7.15 15.47 -0.39
C LYS A 154 -8.05 16.70 -0.19
N ASP A 155 -7.52 17.89 -0.41
CA ASP A 155 -8.24 19.14 -0.16
C ASP A 155 -9.37 19.35 -1.17
N SER A 156 -10.60 19.48 -0.67
CA SER A 156 -11.81 19.76 -1.43
C SER A 156 -12.41 21.09 -0.97
N CYS A 157 -12.94 21.89 -1.90
CA CYS A 157 -13.57 23.17 -1.60
C CYS A 157 -15.02 22.97 -1.11
N PHE A 158 -15.42 23.73 -0.09
CA PHE A 158 -16.77 23.67 0.49
C PHE A 158 -17.40 25.06 0.61
N LEU A 159 -18.64 25.16 0.15
CA LEU A 159 -19.53 26.28 0.45
C LEU A 159 -20.50 25.84 1.56
N GLY A 160 -20.25 26.31 2.79
CA GLY A 160 -21.02 25.90 3.97
C GLY A 160 -20.86 24.41 4.30
N LYS A 161 -21.87 23.59 3.96
CA LYS A 161 -21.89 22.14 4.22
C LYS A 161 -21.80 21.27 2.95
N VAL A 162 -21.77 21.86 1.75
CA VAL A 162 -21.72 21.11 0.48
C VAL A 162 -20.37 21.29 -0.24
N PRO A 163 -19.85 20.26 -0.93
CA PRO A 163 -18.71 20.42 -1.82
C PRO A 163 -19.04 21.44 -2.92
N ALA A 164 -18.08 22.28 -3.28
CA ALA A 164 -18.22 23.33 -4.28
C ALA A 164 -17.09 23.24 -5.32
N PRO A 165 -17.37 23.52 -6.61
CA PRO A 165 -16.33 23.56 -7.63
C PRO A 165 -15.41 24.79 -7.41
N LEU A 166 -14.14 24.65 -7.79
CA LEU A 166 -13.24 25.79 -7.90
C LEU A 166 -13.69 26.70 -9.06
N ILE A 167 -13.74 28.00 -8.80
CA ILE A 167 -14.08 29.06 -9.77
C ILE A 167 -12.82 29.91 -9.97
N PHE A 168 -12.33 30.03 -11.21
CA PHE A 168 -11.03 30.63 -11.52
C PHE A 168 -9.87 30.10 -10.64
N SER A 169 -9.84 28.78 -10.44
CA SER A 169 -8.90 28.07 -9.55
C SER A 169 -8.91 28.50 -8.06
N LYS A 170 -9.91 29.29 -7.65
CA LYS A 170 -10.09 29.75 -6.27
C LYS A 170 -11.29 29.04 -5.61
N CYS A 171 -11.14 28.70 -4.34
CA CYS A 171 -12.25 28.27 -3.51
C CYS A 171 -12.97 29.50 -2.94
N PHE A 172 -14.27 29.60 -3.17
CA PHE A 172 -15.14 30.64 -2.60
C PHE A 172 -15.86 30.08 -1.37
N GLY A 173 -15.07 29.80 -0.33
CA GLY A 173 -15.50 29.07 0.86
C GLY A 173 -14.28 28.61 1.68
N HIS A 174 -14.36 27.43 2.30
CA HIS A 174 -13.26 26.82 3.05
C HIS A 174 -12.86 25.48 2.45
N TYR A 175 -11.59 25.10 2.58
CA TYR A 175 -11.12 23.76 2.22
C TYR A 175 -11.41 22.75 3.35
N ARG A 176 -11.57 21.48 2.99
CA ARG A 176 -11.52 20.33 3.91
C ARG A 176 -10.79 19.17 3.26
N LYS A 177 -9.96 18.46 4.01
CA LYS A 177 -9.31 17.23 3.57
C LYS A 177 -10.30 16.07 3.64
N LEU A 178 -10.59 15.43 2.50
CA LEU A 178 -11.49 14.27 2.40
C LEU A 178 -10.70 12.99 2.20
N GLY A 179 -11.11 11.90 2.86
CA GLY A 179 -10.45 10.61 2.77
C GLY A 179 -9.21 10.44 3.65
N ASN A 180 -9.09 11.17 4.76
CA ASN A 180 -8.04 10.89 5.74
C ASN A 180 -8.26 9.52 6.38
N HIS A 181 -7.20 8.76 6.63
CA HIS A 181 -7.27 7.63 7.56
C HIS A 181 -5.94 7.38 8.28
N PHE A 182 -6.07 6.98 9.54
CA PHE A 182 -4.98 6.39 10.31
C PHE A 182 -4.67 5.00 9.76
N GLY A 183 -3.40 4.69 9.49
CA GLY A 183 -2.95 3.46 8.83
C GLY A 183 -3.31 3.36 7.35
N ASP A 184 -2.33 3.02 6.52
CA ASP A 184 -2.53 2.66 5.11
C ASP A 184 -1.63 1.50 4.65
N TRP A 185 -2.10 0.76 3.64
CA TRP A 185 -1.49 -0.45 3.08
C TRP A 185 -1.47 -0.39 1.56
N GLU A 186 -0.39 0.16 1.01
CA GLU A 186 -0.13 0.10 -0.44
C GLU A 186 0.64 -1.18 -0.79
N HIS A 187 0.40 -1.73 -1.98
CA HIS A 187 1.01 -2.99 -2.40
C HIS A 187 1.10 -3.18 -3.90
N MET A 188 1.97 -4.10 -4.30
CA MET A 188 2.03 -4.61 -5.67
C MET A 188 2.39 -6.08 -5.67
N SER A 189 1.90 -6.82 -6.66
CA SER A 189 2.12 -8.27 -6.76
C SER A 189 2.87 -8.63 -8.04
N LEU A 190 3.71 -9.66 -7.99
CA LEU A 190 4.34 -10.31 -9.14
C LEU A 190 3.98 -11.80 -9.17
N SER A 191 3.80 -12.37 -10.35
CA SER A 191 3.71 -13.82 -10.58
C SER A 191 4.95 -14.34 -11.33
N PHE A 192 5.36 -15.57 -11.05
CA PHE A 192 6.50 -16.25 -11.66
C PHE A 192 6.14 -17.71 -11.99
N SER A 193 6.31 -18.12 -13.26
CA SER A 193 6.02 -19.48 -13.76
C SER A 193 7.26 -20.36 -13.95
N GLY A 194 8.19 -20.33 -13.00
CA GLY A 194 9.36 -21.21 -13.00
C GLY A 194 10.56 -20.71 -13.82
N HIS A 195 10.69 -19.38 -13.98
CA HIS A 195 11.84 -18.73 -14.61
C HIS A 195 12.22 -17.43 -13.88
N PRO A 196 13.45 -16.88 -14.03
CA PRO A 196 13.97 -15.81 -13.14
C PRO A 196 13.43 -14.40 -13.45
N TYR A 197 12.36 -14.32 -14.24
CA TYR A 197 11.62 -13.11 -14.58
C TYR A 197 10.15 -13.32 -14.20
N PRO A 198 9.43 -12.28 -13.77
CA PRO A 198 8.00 -12.38 -13.56
C PRO A 198 7.24 -12.47 -14.89
N ASP A 199 6.05 -13.03 -14.84
CA ASP A 199 5.10 -13.09 -15.96
C ASP A 199 4.18 -11.87 -15.97
N GLN A 200 3.62 -11.54 -14.81
CA GLN A 200 2.68 -10.45 -14.64
C GLN A 200 2.98 -9.59 -13.40
N LEU A 201 2.56 -8.34 -13.49
CA LEU A 201 2.55 -7.33 -12.43
C LEU A 201 1.12 -6.91 -12.16
N PHE A 202 0.67 -7.00 -10.91
CA PHE A 202 -0.54 -6.33 -10.45
C PHE A 202 -0.19 -5.08 -9.64
N LEU A 203 -0.96 -4.04 -9.90
CA LEU A 203 -0.67 -2.65 -9.61
C LEU A 203 -1.82 -2.07 -8.77
N SER A 204 -1.67 -1.95 -7.44
CA SER A 204 -2.73 -1.40 -6.57
C SER A 204 -2.82 0.12 -6.69
N VAL A 205 -4.05 0.64 -6.81
CA VAL A 205 -4.36 2.08 -6.81
C VAL A 205 -5.66 2.31 -6.02
N HIS A 206 -5.54 2.51 -4.71
CA HIS A 206 -6.66 2.67 -3.77
C HIS A 206 -7.73 1.54 -3.82
N ASP A 207 -8.88 1.80 -4.47
CA ASP A 207 -9.99 0.85 -4.65
C ASP A 207 -9.94 0.11 -6.01
N ALA A 208 -8.96 0.42 -6.85
CA ALA A 208 -8.78 -0.14 -8.18
C ALA A 208 -7.37 -0.76 -8.32
N GLY A 209 -7.09 -1.29 -9.49
CA GLY A 209 -5.73 -1.62 -9.88
C GLY A 209 -5.61 -1.98 -11.36
N ALA A 210 -4.42 -2.38 -11.79
CA ALA A 210 -4.17 -2.80 -13.17
C ALA A 210 -3.23 -4.01 -13.26
N TYR A 211 -3.40 -4.80 -14.31
CA TYR A 211 -2.57 -5.94 -14.66
C TYR A 211 -1.72 -5.61 -15.87
N TYR A 212 -0.45 -6.03 -15.83
CA TYR A 212 0.53 -5.87 -16.88
C TYR A 212 1.27 -7.18 -17.11
N ALA A 213 1.58 -7.53 -18.36
CA ALA A 213 2.44 -8.66 -18.70
C ALA A 213 3.87 -8.20 -18.97
N TYR A 214 4.84 -8.97 -18.51
CA TYR A 214 6.26 -8.69 -18.70
C TYR A 214 6.68 -8.91 -20.17
N GLN A 215 7.56 -8.04 -20.66
CA GLN A 215 8.08 -8.03 -22.02
C GLN A 215 9.62 -8.12 -21.96
N ARG A 216 10.14 -9.36 -22.02
CA ARG A 216 11.59 -9.63 -21.86
C ARG A 216 12.45 -8.85 -22.86
N ASN A 217 11.99 -8.72 -24.11
CA ASN A 217 12.74 -8.07 -25.19
C ASN A 217 12.94 -6.56 -24.98
N THR A 218 12.02 -5.90 -24.27
CA THR A 218 12.05 -4.45 -24.02
C THR A 218 12.38 -4.10 -22.57
N ASN A 219 12.45 -5.08 -21.68
CA ASN A 219 12.64 -4.90 -20.23
C ASN A 219 11.56 -3.95 -19.64
N THR A 220 10.30 -4.24 -19.97
CA THR A 220 9.11 -3.47 -19.57
C THR A 220 7.94 -4.37 -19.18
N PHE A 221 6.97 -3.82 -18.46
CA PHE A 221 5.64 -4.40 -18.28
C PHE A 221 4.64 -3.66 -19.17
N ARG A 222 3.85 -4.37 -19.99
CA ARG A 222 2.81 -3.79 -20.86
C ARG A 222 1.42 -4.01 -20.27
N PHE A 223 0.58 -2.97 -20.25
CA PHE A 223 -0.78 -3.01 -19.73
C PHE A 223 -1.63 -4.08 -20.45
N GLN A 224 -2.47 -4.78 -19.69
CA GLN A 224 -3.43 -5.75 -20.20
C GLN A 224 -4.86 -5.44 -19.79
N ALA A 225 -5.10 -5.17 -18.50
CA ALA A 225 -6.44 -5.04 -17.96
C ALA A 225 -6.50 -4.14 -16.73
N LYS A 226 -7.65 -3.50 -16.51
CA LYS A 226 -8.00 -2.77 -15.28
C LYS A 226 -8.86 -3.63 -14.36
N MET A 227 -8.65 -3.51 -13.06
CA MET A 227 -9.48 -4.08 -12.00
C MET A 227 -10.36 -2.98 -11.40
N GLU A 228 -11.66 -3.04 -11.64
CA GLU A 228 -12.64 -2.06 -11.13
C GLU A 228 -13.50 -2.66 -10.02
N ARG A 229 -13.56 -2.01 -8.85
CA ARG A 229 -14.58 -2.31 -7.84
C ARG A 229 -15.89 -1.59 -8.20
N LYS A 230 -17.01 -2.32 -8.16
CA LYS A 230 -18.36 -1.75 -8.44
C LYS A 230 -18.63 -0.52 -7.56
N GLY A 231 -18.93 0.61 -8.18
CA GLY A 231 -19.20 1.90 -7.51
C GLY A 231 -18.09 2.95 -7.64
N VAL A 232 -16.95 2.61 -8.25
CA VAL A 232 -15.93 3.56 -8.73
C VAL A 232 -16.48 4.38 -9.91
N ALA A 233 -16.39 5.71 -9.84
CA ALA A 233 -17.08 6.62 -10.77
C ALA A 233 -16.16 7.32 -11.81
N GLN A 234 -14.87 7.49 -11.51
CA GLN A 234 -13.84 7.82 -12.51
C GLN A 234 -12.83 6.68 -12.58
N VAL A 235 -12.33 6.39 -13.79
CA VAL A 235 -11.35 5.34 -14.04
C VAL A 235 -9.94 5.95 -13.96
N PRO A 236 -9.02 5.37 -13.16
CA PRO A 236 -7.59 5.68 -13.20
C PRO A 236 -6.99 5.68 -14.62
N SER A 237 -6.14 6.66 -14.91
CA SER A 237 -5.33 6.67 -16.13
C SER A 237 -4.13 5.73 -15.99
N TYR A 238 -4.20 4.56 -16.61
CA TYR A 238 -3.08 3.62 -16.69
C TYR A 238 -2.28 3.87 -17.99
N PRO A 239 -0.94 3.75 -17.97
CA PRO A 239 -0.12 3.84 -19.17
C PRO A 239 -0.34 2.61 -20.07
N GLU A 240 0.31 2.61 -21.24
CA GLU A 240 0.56 1.34 -21.93
C GLU A 240 1.76 0.56 -21.33
N PHE A 241 2.77 1.25 -20.77
CA PHE A 241 4.01 0.60 -20.31
C PHE A 241 4.55 1.14 -18.96
N ILE A 242 5.15 0.23 -18.17
CA ILE A 242 6.03 0.53 -17.04
C ILE A 242 7.44 0.00 -17.38
N ARG A 243 8.49 0.78 -17.16
CA ARG A 243 9.89 0.39 -17.44
C ARG A 243 10.60 -0.13 -16.18
N LEU A 244 11.63 -0.97 -16.34
CA LEU A 244 12.51 -1.36 -15.22
C LEU A 244 13.76 -0.44 -15.11
N GLN A 245 13.61 0.83 -15.53
CA GLN A 245 14.56 1.94 -15.40
C GLN A 245 13.75 3.23 -15.16
N ALA A 246 14.29 4.21 -14.42
CA ALA A 246 13.47 5.00 -13.48
C ALA A 246 13.11 6.46 -13.88
N GLU A 247 11.80 6.78 -13.97
CA GLU A 247 11.24 8.17 -13.96
C GLU A 247 9.72 8.38 -13.50
N GLY A 248 9.34 8.35 -12.18
CA GLY A 248 8.20 9.07 -11.45
C GLY A 248 6.74 8.48 -11.13
N SER A 249 6.16 8.65 -9.88
CA SER A 249 4.73 8.41 -9.34
C SER A 249 4.13 7.06 -8.73
N HIS A 250 3.62 6.98 -7.46
CA HIS A 250 2.85 5.86 -6.77
C HIS A 250 1.94 6.43 -5.66
N GLY A 251 0.79 5.91 -5.19
CA GLY A 251 0.27 4.54 -5.26
C GLY A 251 0.07 4.10 -6.69
N LEU A 252 0.58 2.92 -7.02
CA LEU A 252 1.32 2.67 -8.25
C LEU A 252 0.67 3.26 -9.51
N TRP A 253 1.16 4.44 -9.89
CA TRP A 253 1.08 4.97 -11.22
C TRP A 253 2.43 4.70 -11.90
N SER A 254 2.56 5.06 -13.17
CA SER A 254 3.78 4.80 -13.97
C SER A 254 4.60 6.05 -14.28
N THR A 255 3.99 7.21 -14.07
CA THR A 255 4.37 8.47 -14.69
C THR A 255 4.03 9.65 -13.78
N PRO A 256 4.92 10.66 -13.69
CA PRO A 256 4.67 11.89 -12.95
C PRO A 256 3.61 12.75 -13.65
N GLY A 257 2.88 13.56 -12.87
CA GLY A 257 1.76 14.39 -13.34
C GLY A 257 0.77 14.76 -12.23
N ASP A 258 -0.35 15.38 -12.62
CA ASP A 258 -1.57 15.55 -11.82
C ASP A 258 -2.60 14.48 -12.27
N HIS A 259 -3.08 13.60 -11.38
CA HIS A 259 -4.05 12.52 -11.71
C HIS A 259 -5.39 12.73 -11.00
N GLU A 260 -6.54 12.60 -11.69
CA GLU A 260 -7.86 12.89 -11.07
C GLU A 260 -8.37 11.79 -10.11
N PHE A 261 -8.87 12.22 -8.94
CA PHE A 261 -9.30 11.31 -7.88
C PHE A 261 -10.77 10.83 -8.00
N ILE A 262 -10.95 9.66 -8.63
CA ILE A 262 -12.00 8.61 -8.53
C ILE A 262 -13.40 8.98 -7.97
N ARG A 263 -13.50 9.66 -6.82
CA ARG A 263 -14.72 9.96 -6.08
C ARG A 263 -15.13 11.43 -6.05
N VAL A 264 -14.26 12.38 -6.42
CA VAL A 264 -14.56 13.82 -6.38
C VAL A 264 -13.90 14.54 -7.59
N PRO A 265 -14.70 15.10 -8.53
CA PRO A 265 -14.17 15.83 -9.67
C PRO A 265 -13.26 17.01 -9.26
N LYS A 266 -12.20 17.26 -10.06
CA LYS A 266 -11.22 18.34 -9.86
C LYS A 266 -10.39 18.27 -8.56
N ILE A 267 -10.20 17.08 -7.99
CA ILE A 267 -9.13 16.82 -7.02
C ILE A 267 -8.02 16.06 -7.74
N THR A 268 -6.79 16.57 -7.70
CA THR A 268 -5.63 15.92 -8.31
C THR A 268 -4.67 15.35 -7.27
N ASP A 269 -4.09 14.20 -7.62
CA ASP A 269 -2.93 13.60 -6.97
C ASP A 269 -1.64 14.19 -7.52
N ARG A 270 -0.68 14.52 -6.64
CA ARG A 270 0.57 15.20 -6.99
C ARG A 270 1.79 14.32 -6.83
N THR A 271 2.54 14.19 -7.93
CA THR A 271 3.30 12.97 -8.14
C THR A 271 4.71 13.25 -8.69
N GLY A 272 5.77 12.72 -8.04
CA GLY A 272 7.14 13.14 -8.39
C GLY A 272 8.30 12.38 -7.74
N PHE A 273 9.45 13.06 -7.63
CA PHE A 273 10.78 12.52 -7.25
C PHE A 273 11.33 13.10 -5.93
N GLY A 274 10.82 12.63 -4.80
CA GLY A 274 11.40 12.94 -3.48
C GLY A 274 12.44 11.88 -3.08
N ALA A 275 12.21 11.20 -1.96
CA ALA A 275 13.19 10.29 -1.38
C ALA A 275 13.11 8.86 -1.98
N PRO A 276 14.17 8.35 -2.65
CA PRO A 276 14.21 6.96 -3.08
C PRO A 276 14.41 5.99 -1.89
N TRP A 277 13.47 5.07 -1.77
CA TRP A 277 13.45 3.89 -0.92
C TRP A 277 13.87 2.66 -1.74
N LYS A 278 15.11 2.23 -1.57
CA LYS A 278 15.62 0.98 -2.13
C LYS A 278 15.10 -0.18 -1.28
N THR A 279 13.89 -0.66 -1.56
CA THR A 279 13.20 -1.60 -0.65
C THR A 279 13.95 -2.93 -0.47
N TRP A 280 14.72 -3.37 -1.46
CA TRP A 280 15.68 -4.48 -1.35
C TRP A 280 16.80 -4.26 -0.31
N GLY A 281 16.89 -3.10 0.33
CA GLY A 281 17.69 -2.90 1.54
C GLY A 281 17.08 -3.54 2.79
N SER A 282 15.74 -3.58 2.88
CA SER A 282 15.00 -3.99 4.08
C SER A 282 13.68 -4.68 3.68
N ILE A 283 13.71 -6.01 3.61
CA ILE A 283 12.54 -6.86 3.31
C ILE A 283 12.35 -7.84 4.46
N VAL A 284 11.14 -7.88 5.01
CA VAL A 284 10.66 -8.95 5.91
C VAL A 284 9.89 -9.97 5.05
N PHE A 285 10.30 -11.24 5.12
CA PHE A 285 9.75 -12.30 4.26
C PHE A 285 8.73 -13.16 5.02
N TYR A 286 7.56 -13.36 4.42
CA TYR A 286 6.48 -14.18 4.95
C TYR A 286 6.04 -15.21 3.91
N HIS A 287 6.57 -16.43 4.02
CA HIS A 287 6.23 -17.53 3.12
C HIS A 287 4.97 -18.23 3.64
N ILE A 288 3.85 -18.10 2.93
CA ILE A 288 2.56 -18.67 3.32
C ILE A 288 2.67 -20.20 3.45
N GLY A 289 2.21 -20.72 4.59
CA GLY A 289 2.29 -22.15 4.93
C GLY A 289 3.69 -22.66 5.31
N ARG A 290 4.71 -21.79 5.44
CA ARG A 290 6.08 -22.17 5.83
C ARG A 290 6.69 -21.32 6.93
N SER A 291 6.50 -20.01 6.89
CA SER A 291 6.96 -19.09 7.94
C SER A 291 5.94 -18.99 9.07
N GLU A 292 6.40 -18.76 10.29
CA GLU A 292 5.53 -18.31 11.38
C GLU A 292 4.99 -16.91 11.05
N MET A 293 3.67 -16.74 11.10
CA MET A 293 3.01 -15.46 10.83
C MET A 293 2.80 -14.70 12.16
N PRO A 294 3.26 -13.44 12.31
CA PRO A 294 2.94 -12.66 13.49
C PRO A 294 1.42 -12.43 13.60
N ALA A 295 0.90 -12.43 14.83
CA ALA A 295 -0.54 -12.36 15.11
C ALA A 295 -1.25 -11.12 14.54
N TRP A 296 -0.52 -10.08 14.12
CA TRP A 296 -1.11 -8.93 13.44
C TRP A 296 -1.52 -9.20 11.99
N MET A 297 -0.85 -10.13 11.27
CA MET A 297 -1.21 -10.45 9.88
C MET A 297 -2.61 -11.06 9.76
N SER A 298 -3.08 -11.77 10.79
CA SER A 298 -4.41 -12.38 10.85
C SER A 298 -5.51 -11.45 11.41
N PHE A 299 -5.19 -10.19 11.71
CA PHE A 299 -6.15 -9.22 12.24
C PHE A 299 -7.21 -8.86 11.18
N LYS A 300 -8.46 -9.30 11.40
CA LYS A 300 -9.59 -9.15 10.48
C LYS A 300 -10.32 -7.81 10.55
N GLY A 301 -9.96 -6.96 11.51
CA GLY A 301 -10.51 -5.62 11.66
C GLY A 301 -9.95 -4.63 10.64
N LYS A 302 -10.21 -3.34 10.87
CA LYS A 302 -9.64 -2.25 10.08
C LYS A 302 -8.34 -1.75 10.68
N TRP A 303 -7.34 -1.57 9.84
CA TRP A 303 -6.08 -0.91 10.14
C TRP A 303 -6.27 0.61 10.09
N GLY A 304 -7.10 1.12 10.99
CA GLY A 304 -7.44 2.53 11.08
C GLY A 304 -8.75 2.81 11.79
N ASN A 305 -9.05 4.10 11.93
CA ASN A 305 -10.27 4.63 12.53
C ASN A 305 -11.56 4.22 11.77
N PRO A 306 -12.74 4.23 12.42
CA PRO A 306 -14.02 4.23 11.71
C PRO A 306 -14.24 5.55 10.96
N LYS A 307 -15.10 5.54 9.94
CA LYS A 307 -15.44 6.74 9.17
C LYS A 307 -16.21 7.76 10.01
N THR A 308 -15.82 9.04 9.97
CA THR A 308 -16.48 10.13 10.70
C THR A 308 -16.58 11.40 9.85
N LYS A 309 -17.42 12.35 10.29
CA LYS A 309 -17.68 13.63 9.59
C LYS A 309 -18.04 13.45 8.10
N CYS A 310 -18.92 12.47 7.82
CA CYS A 310 -19.42 12.20 6.47
C CYS A 310 -20.45 13.25 6.01
N ILE A 311 -20.47 13.53 4.70
CA ILE A 311 -21.22 14.63 4.08
C ILE A 311 -22.10 14.07 2.96
N LEU A 312 -23.30 14.66 2.82
CA LEU A 312 -24.46 14.08 2.10
C LEU A 312 -24.89 12.73 2.72
N LEU A 313 -25.90 12.06 2.17
CA LEU A 313 -26.36 10.78 2.74
C LEU A 313 -25.22 9.75 2.69
N LYS A 314 -25.11 8.91 3.74
CA LYS A 314 -24.05 7.89 3.94
C LYS A 314 -23.75 7.02 2.71
N LYS A 315 -24.70 6.89 1.78
CA LYS A 315 -24.62 6.18 0.50
C LYS A 315 -23.59 6.75 -0.49
N PHE A 316 -23.22 8.03 -0.41
CA PHE A 316 -22.22 8.66 -1.30
C PHE A 316 -20.77 8.56 -0.79
N GLY A 317 -20.54 8.13 0.46
CA GLY A 317 -19.21 7.77 0.96
C GLY A 317 -18.15 8.88 1.06
N LEU A 318 -18.54 10.16 0.94
CA LEU A 318 -17.65 11.30 1.15
C LEU A 318 -17.53 11.62 2.65
N CYS A 319 -16.34 11.49 3.22
CA CYS A 319 -16.07 11.75 4.63
C CYS A 319 -14.72 12.44 4.80
N GLU A 320 -14.60 13.31 5.81
CA GLU A 320 -13.31 13.90 6.21
C GLU A 320 -12.34 12.78 6.64
N TYR A 321 -12.85 11.84 7.44
CA TYR A 321 -12.18 10.59 7.81
C TYR A 321 -12.93 9.39 7.22
N THR A 322 -12.24 8.58 6.42
CA THR A 322 -12.72 7.29 5.91
C THR A 322 -12.38 6.16 6.88
N GLU A 323 -12.89 4.96 6.62
CA GLU A 323 -12.44 3.77 7.36
C GLU A 323 -11.05 3.35 6.90
N GLY A 324 -10.19 2.92 7.83
CA GLY A 324 -8.91 2.31 7.46
C GLY A 324 -9.04 1.04 6.61
N PRO A 325 -7.95 0.64 5.91
CA PRO A 325 -7.90 -0.56 5.08
C PRO A 325 -8.03 -1.86 5.90
N ARG A 326 -8.07 -2.99 5.19
CA ARG A 326 -7.98 -4.33 5.77
C ARG A 326 -6.50 -4.71 5.96
N GLY A 327 -6.22 -5.77 6.71
CA GLY A 327 -4.89 -6.37 6.76
C GLY A 327 -4.47 -7.04 5.44
N LEU A 328 -3.17 -7.34 5.33
CA LEU A 328 -2.49 -7.88 4.14
C LEU A 328 -3.13 -9.20 3.65
N LEU A 329 -3.56 -10.05 4.58
CA LEU A 329 -4.26 -11.31 4.30
C LEU A 329 -5.71 -11.00 3.90
N ARG A 330 -5.86 -10.57 2.64
CA ARG A 330 -7.13 -10.23 1.99
C ARG A 330 -7.98 -11.48 1.72
N GLU A 331 -9.28 -11.25 1.54
CA GLU A 331 -10.24 -12.28 1.09
C GLU A 331 -10.12 -12.58 -0.42
N THR A 332 -9.35 -11.77 -1.15
CA THR A 332 -9.04 -11.93 -2.56
C THR A 332 -7.55 -11.63 -2.78
N ASN A 333 -6.85 -12.57 -3.39
CA ASN A 333 -5.50 -12.34 -3.93
C ASN A 333 -5.60 -11.63 -5.28
N ASP A 334 -4.49 -11.03 -5.74
CA ASP A 334 -4.40 -10.42 -7.07
C ASP A 334 -4.00 -11.46 -8.13
N PHE A 335 -3.22 -12.47 -7.73
CA PHE A 335 -2.89 -13.64 -8.53
C PHE A 335 -3.38 -14.92 -7.84
N TYR A 336 -3.61 -15.95 -8.63
CA TYR A 336 -4.07 -17.26 -8.18
C TYR A 336 -3.16 -18.35 -8.75
N CYS A 337 -3.25 -19.49 -8.08
CA CYS A 337 -2.67 -20.77 -8.43
C CYS A 337 -3.82 -21.75 -8.66
#